data_AF-A0A6A8AMC2-F1
#
_entry.id   AF-A0A6A8AMC2-F1
#
_cell.length_a   1.000
_cell.length_b   1.000
_cell.length_c   1.000
_cell.angle_alpha   90.00
_cell.angle_beta   90.00
_cell.angle_gamma   90.00
#
_symmetry.space_group_name_H-M   'P 1'
#
loop_
_entity.id
_entity.type
_entity.pdbx_description
1 polymer ?
#
loop_
_entity_poly.entity_id
_entity_poly.type
_entity_poly.pdbx_seq_one_letter_code
_entity_poly.pdbx_strand_id
1 'polypeptide(L)'
;MKDLFEIDAQDAVFVGSTSPSGAINKVIEGLTQLKDKVIEAGVDFLVINTDGWVEGEEAAAYKVRLAEKVGSSVVVGMQRGNELSPILDALHGVKVLVIDSPQLIQPRNREKRKVLRELSYKKYLKGAKMQSFSLSWIKVIDSLLGAGGPLHHRRLETLSNLLGTRPIYSEETVATILVVLKKSEAVTEEQIKDAEEHFGKRVKVIREGDEEGLLVGLKDEEDIFLGIGILHEVDYKRKILKIYTPMSEKVSMLCFGQIKLNKNFREIGLSTVYSKEL
;
A
#
# COMPACT_ATOMS: atom_id res chain seq x y z
N MET A 1 -20.89 8.14 25.04
CA MET A 1 -20.16 7.28 24.10
C MET A 1 -19.65 8.21 23.00
N LYS A 2 -18.33 8.42 22.87
CA LYS A 2 -17.80 9.20 21.75
C LYS A 2 -18.03 8.41 20.48
N ASP A 3 -18.39 9.08 19.39
CA ASP A 3 -18.41 8.45 18.08
C ASP A 3 -16.97 8.01 17.74
N LEU A 4 -16.79 6.81 17.17
CA LEU A 4 -15.49 6.35 16.67
C LEU A 4 -14.89 7.34 15.65
N PHE A 5 -15.73 8.16 14.99
CA PHE A 5 -15.28 9.23 14.09
C PHE A 5 -14.61 10.43 14.81
N GLU A 6 -14.71 10.52 16.13
CA GLU A 6 -14.15 11.61 16.96
C GLU A 6 -12.91 11.18 17.76
N ILE A 7 -12.42 9.97 17.55
CA ILE A 7 -11.27 9.42 18.26
C ILE A 7 -10.06 9.39 17.32
N ASP A 8 -8.92 9.85 17.81
CA ASP A 8 -7.66 9.76 17.08
C ASP A 8 -7.08 8.34 17.18
N ALA A 9 -6.51 7.86 16.06
CA ALA A 9 -5.83 6.58 16.04
C ALA A 9 -4.57 6.65 16.92
N GLN A 10 -4.39 5.68 17.81
CA GLN A 10 -3.17 5.57 18.62
C GLN A 10 -1.99 4.97 17.85
N ASP A 11 -2.27 4.05 16.95
CA ASP A 11 -1.28 3.42 16.08
C ASP A 11 -1.96 2.94 14.79
N ALA A 12 -1.20 2.74 13.73
CA ALA A 12 -1.70 2.23 12.46
C ALA A 12 -0.61 1.50 11.66
N VAL A 13 -1.04 0.64 10.73
CA VAL A 13 -0.15 0.02 9.74
C VAL A 13 -0.57 0.47 8.35
N PHE A 14 0.38 1.02 7.59
CA PHE A 14 0.12 1.49 6.24
C PHE A 14 0.06 0.32 5.25
N VAL A 15 -1.15 -0.10 4.87
CA VAL A 15 -1.35 -1.13 3.84
C VAL A 15 -1.10 -0.58 2.43
N GLY A 16 -1.63 0.60 2.12
CA GLY A 16 -1.45 1.26 0.82
C GLY A 16 -2.40 0.78 -0.29
N SER A 17 -3.40 -0.04 0.03
CA SER A 17 -4.44 -0.52 -0.90
C SER A 17 -5.84 -0.31 -0.31
N THR A 18 -6.85 -0.20 -1.19
CA THR A 18 -8.27 -0.16 -0.78
C THR A 18 -8.93 -1.53 -0.75
N SER A 19 -8.21 -2.59 -1.12
CA SER A 19 -8.68 -3.98 -1.12
C SER A 19 -7.63 -4.90 -0.48
N PRO A 20 -8.03 -5.83 0.40
CA PRO A 20 -7.13 -6.83 0.96
C PRO A 20 -6.61 -7.83 -0.07
N SER A 21 -7.30 -8.06 -1.20
CA SER A 21 -6.94 -9.11 -2.18
C SER A 21 -5.49 -9.05 -2.67
N GLY A 22 -4.96 -7.86 -2.95
CA GLY A 22 -3.56 -7.67 -3.35
C GLY A 22 -2.59 -7.41 -2.19
N ALA A 23 -3.04 -7.57 -0.94
CA ALA A 23 -2.29 -7.20 0.26
C ALA A 23 -2.59 -8.11 1.46
N ILE A 24 -3.02 -9.36 1.22
CA ILE A 24 -3.51 -10.29 2.26
C ILE A 24 -2.50 -10.43 3.40
N ASN A 25 -1.24 -10.75 3.08
CA ASN A 25 -0.20 -10.95 4.09
C ASN A 25 0.02 -9.67 4.91
N LYS A 26 0.13 -8.53 4.23
CA LYS A 26 0.34 -7.23 4.85
C LYS A 26 -0.77 -6.84 5.82
N VAL A 27 -2.02 -7.16 5.47
CA VAL A 27 -3.18 -6.92 6.34
C VAL A 27 -3.14 -7.83 7.57
N ILE A 28 -2.89 -9.14 7.38
CA ILE A 28 -2.83 -10.11 8.49
C ILE A 28 -1.69 -9.79 9.45
N GLU A 29 -0.49 -9.54 8.92
CA GLU A 29 0.70 -9.21 9.72
C GLU A 29 0.52 -7.88 10.45
N GLY A 30 0.05 -6.85 9.76
CA GLY A 30 -0.21 -5.54 10.37
C GLY A 30 -1.26 -5.60 11.48
N LEU A 31 -2.34 -6.37 11.27
CA LEU A 31 -3.36 -6.55 12.31
C LEU A 31 -2.83 -7.35 13.50
N THR A 32 -2.01 -8.37 13.26
CA THR A 32 -1.37 -9.16 14.32
C THR A 32 -0.44 -8.28 15.16
N GLN A 33 0.39 -7.45 14.52
CA GLN A 33 1.26 -6.48 15.17
C GLN A 33 0.47 -5.50 16.07
N LEU A 34 -0.61 -4.92 15.54
CA LEU A 34 -1.45 -3.98 16.31
C LEU A 34 -2.13 -4.69 17.48
N LYS A 35 -2.61 -5.93 17.27
CA LYS A 35 -3.23 -6.74 18.32
C LYS A 35 -2.24 -7.03 19.45
N ASP A 36 -1.02 -7.47 19.13
CA ASP A 36 0.00 -7.81 20.12
C ASP A 36 0.35 -6.58 20.98
N LYS A 37 0.55 -5.39 20.38
CA LYS A 37 0.77 -4.14 21.11
C LYS A 37 -0.37 -3.80 22.08
N VAL A 38 -1.61 -3.98 21.64
CA VAL A 38 -2.79 -3.65 22.47
C VAL A 38 -2.98 -4.67 23.60
N ILE A 39 -2.65 -5.94 23.38
CA ILE A 39 -2.65 -6.98 24.43
C ILE A 39 -1.55 -6.70 25.45
N GLU A 40 -0.34 -6.34 25.02
CA GLU A 40 0.77 -5.97 25.92
C GLU A 40 0.43 -4.75 26.78
N ALA A 41 -0.39 -3.83 26.28
CA ALA A 41 -0.91 -2.70 27.05
C ALA A 41 -1.97 -3.09 28.10
N GLY A 42 -2.39 -4.36 28.16
CA GLY A 42 -3.25 -4.89 29.22
C GLY A 42 -4.74 -4.59 29.05
N VAL A 43 -5.26 -4.55 27.82
CA VAL A 43 -6.71 -4.37 27.60
C VAL A 43 -7.51 -5.56 28.14
N ASP A 44 -8.64 -5.27 28.80
CA ASP A 44 -9.56 -6.31 29.29
C ASP A 44 -10.35 -6.99 28.15
N PHE A 45 -10.60 -6.24 27.07
CA PHE A 45 -11.45 -6.67 25.96
C PHE A 45 -11.04 -6.01 24.65
N LEU A 46 -10.87 -6.83 23.60
CA LEU A 46 -10.46 -6.39 22.26
C LEU A 46 -11.53 -6.73 21.22
N VAL A 47 -12.01 -5.70 20.50
CA VAL A 47 -12.90 -5.87 19.35
C VAL A 47 -12.13 -5.60 18.08
N ILE A 48 -12.15 -6.55 17.15
CA ILE A 48 -11.50 -6.43 15.85
C ILE A 48 -12.59 -6.35 14.77
N ASN A 49 -12.77 -5.16 14.22
CA ASN A 49 -13.63 -4.95 13.06
C ASN A 49 -12.85 -5.27 11.78
N THR A 50 -13.38 -6.18 10.95
CA THR A 50 -12.71 -6.60 9.71
C THR A 50 -13.31 -5.92 8.48
N ASP A 51 -12.63 -6.05 7.34
CA ASP A 51 -13.15 -5.60 6.05
C ASP A 51 -14.36 -6.45 5.59
N GLY A 52 -15.08 -5.99 4.57
CA GLY A 52 -16.28 -6.67 4.05
C GLY A 52 -16.03 -7.69 2.92
N TRP A 53 -14.81 -8.13 2.66
CA TRP A 53 -14.54 -9.09 1.59
C TRP A 53 -14.78 -10.52 2.06
N VAL A 54 -15.88 -11.12 1.60
CA VAL A 54 -16.34 -12.46 2.01
C VAL A 54 -16.71 -13.36 0.83
N GLU A 55 -16.81 -12.80 -0.38
CA GLU A 55 -17.21 -13.52 -1.59
C GLU A 55 -15.99 -14.13 -2.30
N GLY A 56 -16.06 -15.42 -2.59
CA GLY A 56 -15.04 -16.20 -3.30
C GLY A 56 -14.13 -17.00 -2.37
N GLU A 57 -13.51 -18.05 -2.93
CA GLU A 57 -12.63 -18.97 -2.18
C GLU A 57 -11.44 -18.26 -1.55
N GLU A 58 -10.84 -17.29 -2.26
CA GLU A 58 -9.72 -16.50 -1.76
C GLU A 58 -10.12 -15.64 -0.56
N ALA A 59 -11.31 -15.03 -0.60
CA ALA A 59 -11.85 -14.25 0.50
C ALA A 59 -12.10 -15.14 1.73
N ALA A 60 -12.65 -16.33 1.51
CA ALA A 60 -12.90 -17.28 2.58
C ALA A 60 -11.60 -17.72 3.26
N ALA A 61 -10.61 -18.16 2.46
CA ALA A 61 -9.29 -18.55 2.95
C ALA A 61 -8.58 -17.41 3.69
N TYR A 62 -8.67 -16.18 3.18
CA TYR A 62 -8.16 -14.97 3.84
C TYR A 62 -8.80 -14.77 5.23
N LYS A 63 -10.13 -14.85 5.34
CA LYS A 63 -10.85 -14.60 6.60
C LYS A 63 -10.58 -15.68 7.65
N VAL A 64 -10.50 -16.94 7.23
CA VAL A 64 -10.11 -18.05 8.12
C VAL A 64 -8.70 -17.80 8.66
N ARG A 65 -7.73 -17.55 7.77
CA ARG A 65 -6.34 -17.28 8.17
C ARG A 65 -6.22 -16.04 9.05
N LEU A 66 -7.00 -14.99 8.78
CA LEU A 66 -7.04 -13.77 9.60
C LEU A 66 -7.50 -14.09 11.02
N ALA A 67 -8.63 -14.81 11.17
CA ALA A 67 -9.17 -15.18 12.48
C ALA A 67 -8.21 -16.08 13.27
N GLU A 68 -7.57 -17.04 12.61
CA GLU A 68 -6.58 -17.94 13.22
C GLU A 68 -5.31 -17.19 13.66
N LYS A 69 -4.76 -16.32 12.82
CA LYS A 69 -3.52 -15.60 13.13
C LYS A 69 -3.69 -14.55 14.22
N VAL A 70 -4.83 -13.87 14.21
CA VAL A 70 -5.20 -12.98 15.31
C VAL A 70 -5.41 -13.76 16.61
N GLY A 71 -5.83 -15.03 16.53
CA GLY A 71 -6.08 -15.87 17.70
C GLY A 71 -7.38 -15.48 18.42
N SER A 72 -8.42 -15.15 17.65
CA SER A 72 -9.71 -14.70 18.21
C SER A 72 -10.38 -15.80 19.03
N SER A 73 -10.85 -15.47 20.24
CA SER A 73 -11.62 -16.40 21.09
C SER A 73 -13.08 -16.53 20.68
N VAL A 74 -13.63 -15.49 20.04
CA VAL A 74 -15.00 -15.44 19.51
C VAL A 74 -14.97 -14.78 18.13
N VAL A 75 -15.68 -15.36 17.17
CA VAL A 75 -15.95 -14.75 15.86
C VAL A 75 -17.45 -14.48 15.74
N VAL A 76 -17.80 -13.24 15.39
CA VAL A 76 -19.19 -12.83 15.15
C VAL A 76 -19.40 -12.62 13.66
N GLY A 77 -20.18 -13.48 13.03
CA GLY A 77 -20.61 -13.35 11.65
C GLY A 77 -21.89 -12.52 11.55
N MET A 78 -21.82 -11.37 10.88
CA MET A 78 -22.98 -10.54 10.56
C MET A 78 -23.42 -10.82 9.13
N GLN A 79 -24.55 -11.52 8.95
CA GLN A 79 -25.01 -11.97 7.62
C GLN A 79 -26.48 -11.64 7.35
N ARG A 80 -26.90 -11.73 6.09
CA ARG A 80 -28.31 -11.61 5.65
C ARG A 80 -28.87 -12.94 5.14
N GLY A 81 -28.01 -13.82 4.65
CA GLY A 81 -28.35 -15.16 4.20
C GLY A 81 -27.32 -16.14 4.74
N ASN A 82 -26.64 -16.84 3.84
CA ASN A 82 -25.60 -17.83 4.13
C ASN A 82 -24.25 -17.46 3.51
N GLU A 83 -24.02 -16.18 3.22
CA GLU A 83 -22.81 -15.70 2.54
C GLU A 83 -21.52 -15.96 3.34
N LEU A 84 -21.62 -16.14 4.66
CA LEU A 84 -20.46 -16.43 5.50
C LEU A 84 -20.25 -17.93 5.76
N SER A 85 -21.14 -18.82 5.30
CA SER A 85 -20.99 -20.26 5.55
C SER A 85 -19.60 -20.80 5.19
N PRO A 86 -19.00 -20.49 4.02
CA PRO A 86 -17.66 -20.96 3.67
C PRO A 86 -16.55 -20.53 4.65
N ILE A 87 -16.75 -19.42 5.36
CA ILE A 87 -15.80 -18.90 6.35
C ILE A 87 -16.07 -19.55 7.71
N LEU A 88 -17.32 -19.48 8.17
CA LEU A 88 -17.69 -19.87 9.52
C LEU A 88 -17.58 -21.39 9.73
N ASP A 89 -17.91 -22.19 8.72
CA ASP A 89 -17.84 -23.65 8.78
C ASP A 89 -16.39 -24.15 8.79
N ALA A 90 -15.45 -23.36 8.26
CA ALA A 90 -14.02 -23.67 8.21
C ALA A 90 -13.27 -23.25 9.48
N LEU A 91 -13.91 -22.52 10.41
CA LEU A 91 -13.28 -22.11 11.67
C LEU A 91 -13.29 -23.25 12.69
N HIS A 92 -12.14 -23.53 13.28
CA HIS A 92 -11.98 -24.55 14.31
C HIS A 92 -11.43 -23.95 15.61
N GLY A 93 -11.87 -24.47 16.75
CA GLY A 93 -11.33 -24.07 18.07
C GLY A 93 -11.74 -22.67 18.54
N VAL A 94 -12.64 -21.99 17.82
CA VAL A 94 -13.17 -20.66 18.16
C VAL A 94 -14.68 -20.69 18.32
N LYS A 95 -15.23 -19.88 19.24
CA LYS A 95 -16.68 -19.75 19.40
C LYS A 95 -17.23 -18.90 18.27
N VAL A 96 -18.12 -19.46 17.44
CA VAL A 96 -18.79 -18.73 16.37
C VAL A 96 -20.18 -18.28 16.83
N LEU A 97 -20.51 -17.01 16.59
CA LEU A 97 -21.83 -16.44 16.79
C LEU A 97 -22.31 -15.84 15.46
N VAL A 98 -23.53 -16.15 15.06
CA VAL A 98 -24.14 -15.58 13.85
C VAL A 98 -25.25 -14.62 14.27
N ILE A 99 -25.23 -13.41 13.72
CA ILE A 99 -26.25 -12.39 13.96
C ILE A 99 -26.77 -11.82 12.65
N ASP A 100 -28.04 -11.40 12.66
CA ASP A 100 -28.66 -10.75 11.52
C ASP A 100 -28.09 -9.34 11.33
N SER A 101 -27.80 -9.01 10.08
CA SER A 101 -27.43 -7.65 9.72
C SER A 101 -28.61 -6.69 9.91
N PRO A 102 -28.40 -5.47 10.46
CA PRO A 102 -29.47 -4.49 10.62
C PRO A 102 -30.19 -4.18 9.29
N GLN A 103 -31.52 -4.32 9.26
CA GLN A 103 -32.32 -4.15 8.04
C GLN A 103 -32.37 -2.69 7.56
N LEU A 104 -32.23 -1.73 8.47
CA LEU A 104 -32.34 -0.29 8.20
C LEU A 104 -31.03 0.35 7.69
N ILE A 105 -29.91 -0.37 7.73
CA ILE A 105 -28.62 0.14 7.25
C ILE A 105 -28.49 -0.19 5.76
N GLN A 106 -28.63 0.83 4.92
CA GLN A 106 -28.38 0.67 3.49
C GLN A 106 -26.89 0.35 3.25
N PRO A 107 -26.59 -0.70 2.46
CA PRO A 107 -25.22 -0.98 2.05
C PRO A 107 -24.61 0.25 1.36
N ARG A 108 -23.43 0.66 1.81
CA ARG A 108 -22.68 1.71 1.13
C ARG A 108 -22.08 1.13 -0.16
N ASN A 109 -22.53 1.63 -1.31
CA ASN A 109 -21.93 1.27 -2.59
C ASN A 109 -20.46 1.73 -2.67
N ARG A 110 -19.73 1.22 -3.67
CA ARG A 110 -18.31 1.52 -3.88
C ARG A 110 -18.03 3.02 -4.02
N GLU A 111 -18.93 3.74 -4.70
CA GLU A 111 -18.81 5.19 -4.92
C GLU A 111 -18.95 5.98 -3.62
N LYS A 112 -19.95 5.69 -2.79
CA LYS A 112 -20.10 6.33 -1.47
C LYS A 112 -18.88 6.07 -0.58
N ARG A 113 -18.33 4.84 -0.60
CA ARG A 113 -17.08 4.51 0.12
C ARG A 113 -15.89 5.33 -0.39
N LYS A 114 -15.77 5.50 -1.71
CA LYS A 114 -14.75 6.35 -2.34
C LYS A 114 -14.87 7.81 -1.87
N VAL A 115 -16.07 8.40 -1.96
CA VAL A 115 -16.32 9.80 -1.54
C VAL A 115 -15.95 10.03 -0.07
N LEU A 116 -16.33 9.12 0.84
CA LEU A 116 -15.96 9.24 2.26
C LEU A 116 -14.45 9.18 2.50
N ARG A 117 -13.75 8.34 1.73
CA ARG A 117 -12.29 8.25 1.80
C ARG A 117 -11.60 9.50 1.26
N GLU A 118 -12.08 10.06 0.14
CA GLU A 118 -11.62 11.34 -0.39
C GLU A 118 -11.82 12.49 0.61
N LEU A 119 -12.97 12.54 1.29
CA LEU A 119 -13.22 13.50 2.37
C LEU A 119 -12.25 13.31 3.54
N SER A 120 -11.91 12.06 3.87
CA SER A 120 -10.95 11.74 4.93
C SER A 120 -9.54 12.19 4.55
N TYR A 121 -9.10 11.96 3.30
CA TYR A 121 -7.82 12.49 2.80
C TYR A 121 -7.77 14.00 2.86
N LYS A 122 -8.85 14.68 2.42
CA LYS A 122 -8.94 16.14 2.47
C LYS A 122 -8.89 16.69 3.90
N LYS A 123 -9.53 16.01 4.86
CA LYS A 123 -9.46 16.35 6.28
C LYS A 123 -8.04 16.19 6.82
N TYR A 124 -7.42 15.03 6.57
CA TYR A 124 -6.10 14.68 7.08
C TYR A 124 -4.98 15.55 6.49
N LEU A 125 -4.96 15.72 5.17
CA LEU A 125 -3.90 16.46 4.45
C LEU A 125 -4.12 17.99 4.47
N LYS A 126 -5.07 18.47 5.27
CA LYS A 126 -5.31 19.90 5.44
C LYS A 126 -4.08 20.54 6.11
N GLY A 127 -3.50 21.56 5.48
CA GLY A 127 -2.31 22.25 6.00
C GLY A 127 -0.99 21.50 5.78
N ALA A 128 -1.01 20.40 5.04
CA ALA A 128 0.20 19.73 4.60
C ALA A 128 1.14 20.67 3.84
N LYS A 129 2.45 20.38 3.89
CA LYS A 129 3.48 21.17 3.23
C LYS A 129 4.36 20.27 2.39
N MET A 130 5.03 20.87 1.42
CA MET A 130 6.03 20.15 0.63
C MET A 130 7.29 19.94 1.46
N GLN A 131 7.72 18.69 1.56
CA GLN A 131 8.94 18.28 2.23
C GLN A 131 9.80 17.44 1.30
N SER A 132 11.11 17.50 1.51
CA SER A 132 12.09 16.80 0.67
C SER A 132 12.80 15.74 1.48
N PHE A 133 12.75 14.51 1.00
CA PHE A 133 13.40 13.36 1.62
C PHE A 133 14.45 12.80 0.68
N SER A 134 15.70 12.70 1.14
CA SER A 134 16.76 12.09 0.34
C SER A 134 16.69 10.57 0.46
N LEU A 135 16.72 9.86 -0.67
CA LEU A 135 16.77 8.39 -0.71
C LEU A 135 18.03 7.81 -0.06
N SER A 136 19.07 8.62 0.21
CA SER A 136 20.24 8.17 0.96
C SER A 136 20.05 8.19 2.48
N TRP A 137 19.02 8.89 2.98
CA TRP A 137 18.76 9.06 4.42
C TRP A 137 17.53 8.33 4.91
N ILE A 138 16.57 8.03 4.03
CA ILE A 138 15.38 7.25 4.38
C ILE A 138 15.42 5.87 3.73
N LYS A 139 14.90 4.88 4.43
CA LYS A 139 14.70 3.53 3.90
C LYS A 139 13.36 3.46 3.17
N VAL A 140 13.39 3.08 1.90
CA VAL A 140 12.16 2.78 1.15
C VAL A 140 11.83 1.29 1.31
N ILE A 141 10.65 1.00 1.82
CA ILE A 141 10.17 -0.36 2.10
C ILE A 141 9.27 -0.84 0.96
N ASP A 142 9.37 -2.13 0.62
CA ASP A 142 8.53 -2.82 -0.37
C ASP A 142 8.44 -2.15 -1.75
N SER A 143 9.53 -1.51 -2.17
CA SER A 143 9.61 -0.76 -3.42
C SER A 143 10.68 -1.30 -4.37
N LEU A 144 10.50 -1.08 -5.67
CA LEU A 144 11.58 -1.19 -6.66
C LEU A 144 12.56 -0.01 -6.58
N LEU A 145 12.09 1.18 -6.18
CA LEU A 145 12.93 2.36 -6.04
C LEU A 145 13.70 2.29 -4.71
N GLY A 146 15.02 2.42 -4.77
CA GLY A 146 15.92 2.32 -3.62
C GLY A 146 16.21 0.89 -3.16
N ALA A 147 15.74 -0.14 -3.89
CA ALA A 147 15.99 -1.54 -3.56
C ALA A 147 17.18 -2.14 -4.33
N GLY A 148 17.60 -1.50 -5.42
CA GLY A 148 18.69 -1.95 -6.27
C GLY A 148 19.93 -1.07 -6.20
N GLY A 149 20.98 -1.52 -6.88
CA GLY A 149 22.17 -0.72 -7.15
C GLY A 149 22.07 0.02 -8.49
N PRO A 150 22.80 1.11 -8.70
CA PRO A 150 22.89 1.74 -10.01
C PRO A 150 23.50 0.76 -11.02
N LEU A 151 23.03 0.76 -12.28
CA LEU A 151 23.62 -0.07 -13.31
C LEU A 151 25.06 0.37 -13.61
N HIS A 152 25.96 -0.60 -13.72
CA HIS A 152 27.32 -0.35 -14.18
C HIS A 152 27.31 0.21 -15.62
N HIS A 153 28.28 1.06 -15.95
CA HIS A 153 28.31 1.82 -17.22
C HIS A 153 28.07 0.96 -18.48
N ARG A 154 28.78 -0.18 -18.62
CA ARG A 154 28.59 -1.11 -19.75
C ARG A 154 27.16 -1.67 -19.84
N ARG A 155 26.56 -2.03 -18.70
CA ARG A 155 25.18 -2.55 -18.67
C ARG A 155 24.17 -1.47 -19.02
N LEU A 156 24.39 -0.24 -18.54
CA LEU A 156 23.54 0.90 -18.89
C LEU A 156 23.61 1.22 -20.39
N GLU A 157 24.79 1.11 -21.01
CA GLU A 157 24.95 1.29 -22.46
C GLU A 157 24.20 0.21 -23.26
N THR A 158 24.37 -1.06 -22.89
CA THR A 158 23.61 -2.16 -23.50
C THR A 158 22.11 -1.98 -23.35
N LEU A 159 21.64 -1.62 -22.15
CA LEU A 159 20.23 -1.34 -21.88
C LEU A 159 19.73 -0.18 -22.75
N SER A 160 20.51 0.90 -22.87
CA SER A 160 20.12 2.07 -23.68
C SER A 160 20.00 1.73 -25.17
N ASN A 161 20.88 0.86 -25.67
CA ASN A 161 20.84 0.39 -27.06
C ASN A 161 19.61 -0.48 -27.33
N LEU A 162 19.29 -1.42 -26.44
CA LEU A 162 18.11 -2.28 -26.55
C LEU A 162 16.81 -1.47 -26.47
N LEU A 163 16.75 -0.49 -25.57
CA LEU A 163 15.59 0.39 -25.42
C LEU A 163 15.50 1.49 -26.48
N GLY A 164 16.57 1.73 -27.26
CA GLY A 164 16.65 2.84 -28.21
C GLY A 164 16.59 4.25 -27.57
N THR A 165 16.68 4.34 -26.24
CA THR A 165 16.72 5.59 -25.48
C THR A 165 17.56 5.40 -24.22
N ARG A 166 18.13 6.50 -23.70
CA ARG A 166 18.94 6.47 -22.50
C ARG A 166 18.09 6.79 -21.25
N PRO A 167 17.97 5.88 -20.28
CA PRO A 167 17.25 6.15 -19.04
C PRO A 167 17.81 7.35 -18.28
N ILE A 168 16.93 8.16 -17.68
CA ILE A 168 17.34 9.21 -16.74
C ILE A 168 17.73 8.62 -15.38
N TYR A 169 17.22 7.43 -15.08
CA TYR A 169 17.52 6.69 -13.87
C TYR A 169 17.35 5.20 -14.11
N SER A 170 18.17 4.40 -13.42
CA SER A 170 17.98 2.96 -13.39
C SER A 170 18.56 2.34 -12.13
N GLU A 171 17.89 1.29 -11.68
CA GLU A 171 18.33 0.44 -10.56
C GLU A 171 18.23 -1.02 -10.96
N GLU A 172 19.19 -1.82 -10.52
CA GLU A 172 19.24 -3.24 -10.76
C GLU A 172 19.20 -4.00 -9.43
N THR A 173 18.25 -4.92 -9.34
CA THR A 173 18.14 -5.93 -8.29
C THR A 173 18.52 -7.30 -8.84
N VAL A 174 18.40 -8.34 -8.02
CA VAL A 174 18.61 -9.73 -8.47
C VAL A 174 17.60 -10.13 -9.54
N ALA A 175 16.34 -9.69 -9.44
CA ALA A 175 15.25 -10.15 -10.31
C ALA A 175 14.71 -9.10 -11.29
N THR A 176 14.96 -7.81 -11.04
CA THR A 176 14.33 -6.72 -11.81
C THR A 176 15.28 -5.56 -12.04
N ILE A 177 15.21 -4.96 -13.23
CA ILE A 177 15.81 -3.68 -13.60
C ILE A 177 14.69 -2.64 -13.64
N LEU A 178 14.72 -1.65 -12.74
CA LEU A 178 13.88 -0.46 -12.82
C LEU A 178 14.51 0.53 -13.79
N VAL A 179 13.71 1.02 -14.72
CA VAL A 179 14.11 1.99 -15.74
C VAL A 179 13.16 3.18 -15.68
N VAL A 180 13.72 4.36 -15.53
CA VAL A 180 12.95 5.61 -15.60
C VAL A 180 13.38 6.38 -16.83
N LEU A 181 12.42 6.69 -17.67
CA LEU A 181 12.59 7.49 -18.89
C LEU A 181 12.06 8.90 -18.68
N LYS A 182 12.44 9.83 -19.56
CA LYS A 182 11.80 11.15 -19.59
C LYS A 182 10.32 11.01 -19.95
N LYS A 183 9.51 11.96 -19.50
CA LYS A 183 8.08 12.01 -19.82
C LYS A 183 7.75 11.94 -21.31
N SER A 184 8.60 12.50 -22.17
CA SER A 184 8.44 12.52 -23.63
C SER A 184 8.89 11.22 -24.32
N GLU A 185 9.56 10.33 -23.62
CA GLU A 185 10.15 9.12 -24.18
C GLU A 185 9.23 7.91 -23.97
N ALA A 186 9.28 6.98 -24.92
CA ALA A 186 8.52 5.74 -24.88
C ALA A 186 9.37 4.62 -25.45
N VAL A 187 9.09 3.40 -24.98
CA VAL A 187 9.68 2.17 -25.47
C VAL A 187 8.55 1.19 -25.80
N THR A 188 8.77 0.34 -26.78
CA THR A 188 7.80 -0.68 -27.18
C THR A 188 7.91 -1.91 -26.28
N GLU A 189 6.87 -2.75 -26.27
CA GLU A 189 6.91 -4.03 -25.55
C GLU A 189 8.00 -4.97 -26.09
N GLU A 190 8.29 -4.92 -27.39
CA GLU A 190 9.36 -5.70 -28.02
C GLU A 190 10.73 -5.31 -27.48
N GLN A 191 11.03 -4.00 -27.38
CA GLN A 191 12.28 -3.51 -26.79
C GLN A 191 12.43 -3.90 -25.32
N ILE A 192 11.32 -3.91 -24.56
CA ILE A 192 11.33 -4.37 -23.18
C ILE A 192 11.66 -5.87 -23.13
N LYS A 193 11.02 -6.70 -23.98
CA LYS A 193 11.28 -8.14 -24.04
C LYS A 193 12.71 -8.46 -24.44
N ASP A 194 13.27 -7.77 -25.44
CA ASP A 194 14.66 -7.94 -25.85
C ASP A 194 15.63 -7.63 -24.69
N ALA A 195 15.33 -6.59 -23.92
CA ALA A 195 16.08 -6.27 -22.71
C ALA A 195 15.90 -7.35 -21.62
N GLU A 196 14.69 -7.84 -21.40
CA GLU A 196 14.42 -8.90 -20.43
C GLU A 196 15.16 -10.20 -20.77
N GLU A 197 15.11 -10.62 -22.03
CA GLU A 197 15.82 -11.81 -22.55
C GLU A 197 17.34 -11.64 -22.43
N HIS A 198 17.87 -10.47 -22.80
CA HIS A 198 19.31 -10.20 -22.71
C HIS A 198 19.82 -10.23 -21.27
N PHE A 199 19.09 -9.59 -20.34
CA PHE A 199 19.52 -9.47 -18.95
C PHE A 199 19.11 -10.67 -18.09
N GLY A 200 18.22 -11.53 -18.56
CA GLY A 200 17.63 -12.63 -17.78
C GLY A 200 16.85 -12.13 -16.56
N LYS A 201 16.31 -10.91 -16.65
CA LYS A 201 15.66 -10.19 -15.55
C LYS A 201 14.48 -9.43 -16.08
N ARG A 202 13.47 -9.25 -15.24
CA ARG A 202 12.34 -8.38 -15.57
C ARG A 202 12.79 -6.93 -15.75
N VAL A 203 12.21 -6.20 -16.69
CA VAL A 203 12.50 -4.79 -16.93
C VAL A 203 11.23 -3.98 -16.68
N LYS A 204 11.20 -3.24 -15.56
CA LYS A 204 10.09 -2.36 -15.22
C LYS A 204 10.41 -0.96 -15.73
N VAL A 205 9.72 -0.54 -16.79
CA VAL A 205 9.85 0.82 -17.33
C VAL A 205 8.75 1.71 -16.78
N ILE A 206 9.13 2.90 -16.30
CA ILE A 206 8.22 3.99 -15.93
C ILE A 206 8.72 5.30 -16.55
N ARG A 207 7.85 6.31 -16.61
CA ARG A 207 8.19 7.67 -17.02
C ARG A 207 8.21 8.60 -15.82
N GLU A 208 9.09 9.59 -15.88
CA GLU A 208 9.06 10.73 -14.96
C GLU A 208 7.65 11.35 -14.88
N GLY A 209 7.12 11.41 -13.66
CA GLY A 209 5.77 11.92 -13.37
C GLY A 209 4.69 10.84 -13.31
N ASP A 210 4.96 9.58 -13.69
CA ASP A 210 4.02 8.48 -13.47
C ASP A 210 3.74 8.28 -11.96
N GLU A 211 4.69 8.66 -11.12
CA GLU A 211 4.61 8.61 -9.67
C GLU A 211 3.82 9.77 -9.02
N GLU A 212 3.56 10.86 -9.75
CA GLU A 212 2.88 12.05 -9.20
C GLU A 212 1.49 11.68 -8.68
N GLY A 213 1.21 12.04 -7.43
CA GLY A 213 -0.06 11.77 -6.77
C GLY A 213 -0.09 10.46 -5.98
N LEU A 214 0.97 9.66 -5.97
CA LEU A 214 1.00 8.38 -5.25
C LEU A 214 0.92 8.60 -3.74
N LEU A 215 0.00 7.90 -3.07
CA LEU A 215 -0.13 7.91 -1.62
C LEU A 215 1.06 7.15 -1.00
N VAL A 216 1.68 7.75 0.02
CA VAL A 216 2.78 7.16 0.77
C VAL A 216 2.47 7.08 2.26
N GLY A 217 2.96 6.03 2.90
CA GLY A 217 3.04 5.92 4.36
C GLY A 217 4.43 6.31 4.84
N LEU A 218 4.49 7.06 5.94
CA LEU A 218 5.71 7.56 6.55
C LEU A 218 5.86 6.94 7.93
N LYS A 219 7.07 6.51 8.26
CA LYS A 219 7.41 5.87 9.53
C LYS A 219 8.70 6.42 10.12
N ASP A 220 8.86 6.27 11.42
CA ASP A 220 10.11 6.59 12.12
C ASP A 220 11.15 5.46 12.03
N GLU A 221 12.19 5.53 12.86
CA GLU A 221 13.27 4.53 12.91
C GLU A 221 12.89 3.23 13.63
N GLU A 222 11.82 3.23 14.41
CA GLU A 222 11.27 2.07 15.14
C GLU A 222 10.15 1.37 14.35
N ASP A 223 9.96 1.72 13.08
CA ASP A 223 8.87 1.24 12.21
C ASP A 223 7.47 1.64 12.69
N ILE A 224 7.37 2.68 13.53
CA ILE A 224 6.09 3.23 14.00
C ILE A 224 5.51 4.14 12.91
N PHE A 225 4.21 3.99 12.64
CA PHE A 225 3.53 4.81 11.66
C PHE A 225 3.36 6.25 12.15
N LEU A 226 3.94 7.18 11.40
CA LEU A 226 3.81 8.61 11.66
C LEU A 226 2.58 9.15 10.94
N GLY A 227 2.39 8.80 9.66
CA GLY A 227 1.30 9.37 8.89
C GLY A 227 1.37 9.08 7.40
N ILE A 228 0.51 9.75 6.65
CA ILE A 228 0.49 9.68 5.18
C ILE A 228 0.99 10.97 4.52
N GLY A 229 1.39 10.83 3.25
CA GLY A 229 1.69 11.93 2.35
C GLY A 229 1.31 11.61 0.91
N ILE A 230 1.46 12.60 0.03
CA ILE A 230 1.31 12.43 -1.42
C ILE A 230 2.64 12.73 -2.08
N LEU A 231 3.16 11.77 -2.83
CA LEU A 231 4.34 11.97 -3.65
C LEU A 231 4.03 12.98 -4.76
N HIS A 232 4.75 14.08 -4.78
CA HIS A 232 4.61 15.11 -5.80
C HIS A 232 5.54 14.88 -6.98
N GLU A 233 6.80 14.56 -6.69
CA GLU A 233 7.88 14.45 -7.68
C GLU A 233 9.04 13.64 -7.11
N VAL A 234 9.77 12.96 -7.98
CA VAL A 234 11.08 12.38 -7.66
C VAL A 234 12.14 13.04 -8.53
N ASP A 235 13.07 13.77 -7.89
CA ASP A 235 14.29 14.19 -8.56
C ASP A 235 15.24 13.00 -8.60
N TYR A 236 15.14 12.21 -9.68
CA TYR A 236 15.93 10.99 -9.83
C TYR A 236 17.44 11.25 -9.92
N LYS A 237 17.85 12.44 -10.38
CA LYS A 237 19.26 12.81 -10.48
C LYS A 237 19.86 13.10 -9.10
N ARG A 238 19.13 13.83 -8.25
CA ARG A 238 19.54 14.14 -6.88
C ARG A 238 19.10 13.08 -5.87
N LYS A 239 18.28 12.12 -6.30
CA LYS A 239 17.66 11.08 -5.47
C LYS A 239 16.84 11.68 -4.31
N ILE A 240 15.99 12.66 -4.63
CA ILE A 240 15.14 13.36 -3.65
C ILE A 240 13.66 13.12 -3.96
N LEU A 241 12.91 12.64 -2.98
CA LEU A 241 11.46 12.55 -3.01
C LEU A 241 10.86 13.85 -2.49
N LYS A 242 9.97 14.50 -3.25
CA LYS A 242 9.16 15.63 -2.77
C LYS A 242 7.78 15.11 -2.40
N ILE A 243 7.41 15.24 -1.13
CA ILE A 243 6.17 14.69 -0.58
C ILE A 243 5.38 15.81 0.07
N TYR A 244 4.09 15.87 -0.23
CA TYR A 244 3.13 16.74 0.42
C TYR A 244 2.54 16.02 1.62
N THR A 245 2.90 16.44 2.83
CA THR A 245 2.49 15.77 4.08
C THR A 245 2.36 16.78 5.23
N PRO A 246 1.41 16.56 6.17
CA PRO A 246 1.29 17.39 7.37
C PRO A 246 2.29 17.01 8.48
N MET A 247 3.00 15.88 8.33
CA MET A 247 3.94 15.38 9.34
C MET A 247 5.09 16.36 9.56
N SER A 248 5.54 16.52 10.80
CA SER A 248 6.69 17.38 11.15
C SER A 248 7.81 16.62 11.84
N GLU A 249 7.51 15.39 12.26
CA GLU A 249 8.40 14.44 12.90
C GLU A 249 9.45 13.92 11.91
N LYS A 250 10.55 13.40 12.46
CA LYS A 250 11.64 12.82 11.69
C LYS A 250 11.20 11.51 11.06
N VAL A 251 11.01 11.52 9.74
CA VAL A 251 10.74 10.31 8.95
C VAL A 251 12.06 9.59 8.66
N SER A 252 12.10 8.28 8.94
CA SER A 252 13.24 7.42 8.65
C SER A 252 12.90 6.34 7.62
N MET A 253 11.62 5.98 7.46
CA MET A 253 11.19 5.00 6.46
C MET A 253 9.95 5.45 5.68
N LEU A 254 9.84 4.98 4.45
CA LEU A 254 8.75 5.29 3.53
C LEU A 254 8.21 4.04 2.85
N CYS A 255 6.88 3.92 2.77
CA CYS A 255 6.19 2.89 2.02
C CYS A 255 5.36 3.51 0.90
N PHE A 256 5.53 3.05 -0.34
CA PHE A 256 4.62 3.44 -1.43
C PHE A 256 3.32 2.63 -1.34
N GLY A 257 2.19 3.31 -1.47
CA GLY A 257 0.90 2.67 -1.72
C GLY A 257 0.64 2.48 -3.21
N GLN A 258 -0.60 2.13 -3.54
CA GLN A 258 -1.08 2.01 -4.91
C GLN A 258 -2.05 3.12 -5.30
N ILE A 259 -2.59 3.87 -4.34
CA ILE A 259 -3.64 4.86 -4.57
C ILE A 259 -3.04 6.15 -5.13
N LYS A 260 -3.57 6.67 -6.24
CA LYS A 260 -3.24 8.00 -6.76
C LYS A 260 -4.30 9.03 -6.39
N LEU A 261 -3.85 10.15 -5.83
CA LEU A 261 -4.64 11.32 -5.50
C LEU A 261 -4.27 12.50 -6.40
N ASN A 262 -5.26 13.28 -6.83
CA ASN A 262 -5.01 14.56 -7.49
C ASN A 262 -4.82 15.70 -6.47
N LYS A 263 -4.58 16.91 -6.97
CA LYS A 263 -4.39 18.14 -6.17
C LYS A 263 -5.59 18.50 -5.27
N ASN A 264 -6.77 17.95 -5.54
CA ASN A 264 -7.98 18.12 -4.74
C ASN A 264 -8.22 16.94 -3.77
N PHE A 265 -7.23 16.06 -3.57
CA PHE A 265 -7.28 14.86 -2.73
C PHE A 265 -8.33 13.83 -3.17
N ARG A 266 -8.69 13.84 -4.47
CA ARG A 266 -9.59 12.84 -5.06
C ARG A 266 -8.81 11.66 -5.62
N GLU A 267 -9.37 10.47 -5.49
CA GLU A 267 -8.81 9.23 -6.03
C GLU A 267 -8.98 9.19 -7.55
N ILE A 268 -7.86 9.23 -8.28
CA ILE A 268 -7.84 9.21 -9.74
C ILE A 268 -7.49 7.83 -10.33
N GLY A 269 -7.03 6.89 -9.51
CA GLY A 269 -6.73 5.54 -9.96
C GLY A 269 -5.79 4.79 -9.02
N LEU A 270 -5.39 3.60 -9.46
CA LEU A 270 -4.32 2.82 -8.84
C LEU A 270 -3.05 2.89 -9.71
N SER A 271 -1.90 2.67 -9.09
CA SER A 271 -0.60 2.67 -9.73
C SER A 271 0.34 1.66 -9.08
N THR A 272 1.13 0.98 -9.91
CA THR A 272 2.14 0.01 -9.51
C THR A 272 3.54 0.43 -9.95
N VAL A 273 3.76 1.75 -10.12
CA VAL A 273 5.03 2.31 -10.64
C VAL A 273 6.26 1.82 -9.90
N TYR A 274 6.17 1.68 -8.57
CA TYR A 274 7.26 1.19 -7.73
C TYR A 274 6.95 -0.13 -7.03
N SER A 275 5.85 -0.80 -7.39
CA SER A 275 5.49 -2.09 -6.80
C SER A 275 6.47 -3.17 -7.25
N LYS A 276 6.89 -4.03 -6.31
CA LYS A 276 7.68 -5.22 -6.63
C LYS A 276 6.84 -6.29 -7.35
N GLU A 277 5.54 -6.31 -7.10
CA GLU A 277 4.56 -7.24 -7.67
C GLU A 277 3.64 -6.52 -8.68
N LEU A 278 3.10 -7.23 -9.68
CA LEU A 278 2.19 -6.67 -10.70
C LEU A 278 0.76 -6.59 -10.21
#